data_AF-A0A9X2BFN8-F1
#
_entry.id   AF-A0A9X2BFN8-F1
#
_cell.length_a   1.000
_cell.length_b   1.000
_cell.length_c   1.000
_cell.angle_alpha   90.00
_cell.angle_beta   90.00
_cell.angle_gamma   90.00
#
_symmetry.space_group_name_H-M   'P 1'
#
loop_
_entity.id
_entity.type
_entity.pdbx_description
1 polymer ?
#
loop_
_entity_poly.entity_id
_entity_poly.type
_entity_poly.pdbx_seq_one_letter_code
_entity_poly.pdbx_strand_id
1 'polypeptide(L)'
;MTYQFLDLDALPIKESPEYMEGAILAANFAVKPIAPEAWLGEVCSDVTPEIVGKVTEQIHAQFNRLQRSEYELLTLLKLDESHEKLADFAEGFMTVWPVIETHWQDIQLNDGSLRMLQALLTTFMLAIDQEQTQQQMKDAGIEEPPVLNDFVDQIDLMVAEVALAADEALSGGKSQSVNPYKEIGRNDDCPCESGKKFKQCCGK
;
A
#
# COMPACT_ATOMS: atom_id res chain seq x y z
N MET A 1 -5.67 19.86 1.02
CA MET A 1 -4.79 19.96 -0.16
C MET A 1 -5.03 18.73 -1.01
N THR A 2 -4.96 18.87 -2.33
CA THR A 2 -4.96 17.73 -3.25
C THR A 2 -3.67 16.94 -3.03
N TYR A 3 -3.76 15.61 -2.97
CA TYR A 3 -2.56 14.75 -2.87
C TYR A 3 -1.66 14.92 -4.09
N GLN A 4 -0.36 14.90 -3.86
CA GLN A 4 0.66 15.03 -4.90
C GLN A 4 1.79 14.05 -4.60
N PHE A 5 2.47 13.59 -5.65
CA PHE A 5 3.68 12.79 -5.50
C PHE A 5 4.81 13.64 -4.95
N LEU A 6 5.85 12.95 -4.47
CA LEU A 6 7.03 13.62 -3.96
C LEU A 6 7.65 14.51 -5.05
N ASP A 7 7.84 15.78 -4.73
CA ASP A 7 8.57 16.72 -5.59
C ASP A 7 10.07 16.41 -5.54
N LEU A 8 10.62 16.04 -6.69
CA LEU A 8 12.01 15.61 -6.85
C LEU A 8 12.92 16.72 -7.39
N ASP A 9 12.41 17.90 -7.78
CA ASP A 9 13.20 18.95 -8.46
C ASP A 9 14.41 19.42 -7.65
N ALA A 10 14.32 19.34 -6.32
CA ALA A 10 15.36 19.72 -5.38
C ALA A 10 16.20 18.54 -4.85
N LEU A 11 15.91 17.30 -5.28
CA LEU A 11 16.57 16.09 -4.77
C LEU A 11 17.50 15.47 -5.82
N PRO A 12 18.62 14.87 -5.42
CA PRO A 12 19.54 14.17 -6.32
C PRO A 12 19.00 12.78 -6.73
N ILE A 13 17.70 12.66 -6.99
CA ILE A 13 17.03 11.44 -7.43
C ILE A 13 16.82 11.55 -8.94
N LYS A 14 17.23 10.52 -9.69
CA LYS A 14 17.14 10.51 -11.16
C LYS A 14 15.83 9.90 -11.67
N GLU A 15 15.17 9.11 -10.82
CA GLU A 15 13.92 8.44 -11.15
C GLU A 15 12.75 9.41 -11.18
N SER A 16 11.64 8.99 -11.80
CA SER A 16 10.43 9.81 -11.89
C SER A 16 9.66 9.88 -10.57
N PRO A 17 8.80 10.90 -10.38
CA PRO A 17 7.88 10.95 -9.24
C PRO A 17 6.97 9.72 -9.17
N GLU A 18 6.52 9.19 -10.32
CA GLU A 18 5.76 7.96 -10.45
C GLU A 18 6.52 6.76 -9.88
N TYR A 19 7.79 6.58 -10.25
CA TYR A 19 8.66 5.52 -9.71
C TYR A 19 8.79 5.63 -8.19
N MET A 20 9.10 6.82 -7.68
CA MET A 20 9.25 7.03 -6.24
C MET A 20 7.95 6.74 -5.48
N GLU A 21 6.81 7.12 -6.04
CA GLU A 21 5.50 6.85 -5.45
C GLU A 21 5.19 5.35 -5.38
N GLY A 22 5.55 4.57 -6.41
CA GLY A 22 5.39 3.12 -6.42
C GLY A 22 6.27 2.42 -5.37
N ALA A 23 7.53 2.86 -5.24
CA ALA A 23 8.44 2.39 -4.19
C ALA A 23 7.88 2.66 -2.78
N ILE A 24 7.30 3.84 -2.58
CA ILE A 24 6.63 4.23 -1.33
C ILE A 24 5.38 3.37 -1.08
N LEU A 25 4.62 3.03 -2.13
CA LEU A 25 3.46 2.12 -2.00
C LEU A 25 3.90 0.74 -1.52
N ALA A 26 4.96 0.17 -2.10
CA ALA A 26 5.52 -1.08 -1.62
C ALA A 26 5.92 -0.96 -0.14
N ALA A 27 6.62 0.09 0.28
CA ALA A 27 6.96 0.30 1.69
C ALA A 27 5.71 0.36 2.61
N ASN A 28 4.62 0.99 2.15
CA ASN A 28 3.34 1.01 2.87
C ASN A 28 2.61 -0.34 2.89
N PHE A 29 3.03 -1.29 2.06
CA PHE A 29 2.54 -2.68 2.08
C PHE A 29 3.40 -3.59 2.98
N ALA A 30 4.33 -3.03 3.75
CA ALA A 30 5.10 -3.81 4.70
C ALA A 30 4.22 -4.35 5.85
N VAL A 31 4.24 -5.66 6.04
CA VAL A 31 3.53 -6.36 7.14
C VAL A 31 4.32 -6.41 8.44
N LYS A 32 5.53 -5.85 8.45
CA LYS A 32 6.38 -5.62 9.62
C LYS A 32 6.95 -4.21 9.53
N PRO A 33 7.22 -3.52 10.65
CA PRO A 33 7.78 -2.17 10.61
C PRO A 33 9.09 -2.13 9.82
N ILE A 34 9.17 -1.23 8.84
CA ILE A 34 10.35 -0.99 8.02
C ILE A 34 10.68 0.50 8.02
N ALA A 35 11.95 0.82 8.25
CA ALA A 35 12.43 2.20 8.15
C ALA A 35 12.80 2.52 6.69
N PRO A 36 12.63 3.76 6.21
CA PRO A 36 12.98 4.14 4.83
C PRO A 36 14.41 3.75 4.42
N GLU A 37 15.37 3.87 5.34
CA GLU A 37 16.77 3.54 5.10
C GLU A 37 17.01 2.07 4.74
N ALA A 38 16.07 1.17 5.07
CA ALA A 38 16.18 -0.25 4.77
C ALA A 38 15.92 -0.58 3.29
N TRP A 39 15.27 0.30 2.54
CA TRP A 39 14.92 0.07 1.13
C TRP A 39 15.33 1.21 0.19
N LEU A 40 15.55 2.43 0.71
CA LEU A 40 15.90 3.59 -0.13
C LEU A 40 17.19 3.39 -0.95
N GLY A 41 18.14 2.59 -0.44
CA GLY A 41 19.37 2.28 -1.18
C GLY A 41 19.17 1.47 -2.45
N GLU A 42 18.04 0.76 -2.57
CA GLU A 42 17.66 0.04 -3.80
C GLU A 42 17.07 0.98 -4.86
N VAL A 43 16.56 2.13 -4.43
CA VAL A 43 15.81 3.10 -5.23
C VAL A 43 16.65 4.31 -5.63
N CYS A 44 17.57 4.76 -4.77
CA CYS A 44 18.48 5.85 -5.10
C CYS A 44 19.86 5.67 -4.46
N SER A 45 20.90 6.11 -5.18
CA SER A 45 22.30 5.87 -4.79
C SER A 45 22.80 6.73 -3.64
N ASP A 46 22.27 7.95 -3.47
CA ASP A 46 22.74 8.94 -2.50
C ASP A 46 21.66 9.24 -1.45
N VAL A 47 21.40 8.26 -0.57
CA VAL A 47 20.41 8.41 0.51
C VAL A 47 20.91 9.43 1.54
N THR A 48 20.26 10.59 1.59
CA THR A 48 20.55 11.66 2.56
C THR A 48 19.44 11.77 3.61
N PRO A 49 19.71 12.37 4.80
CA PRO A 49 18.67 12.62 5.79
C PRO A 49 17.50 13.48 5.28
N GLU A 50 17.74 14.37 4.31
CA GLU A 50 16.69 15.16 3.67
C GLU A 50 15.75 14.28 2.84
N ILE A 51 16.30 13.36 2.04
CA ILE A 51 15.52 12.40 1.27
C ILE A 51 14.70 11.51 2.20
N VAL A 52 15.34 10.96 3.24
CA VAL A 52 14.66 10.13 4.25
C VAL A 52 13.49 10.89 4.87
N GLY A 53 13.69 12.15 5.25
CA GLY A 53 12.65 13.00 5.83
C GLY A 53 11.46 13.19 4.88
N LYS A 54 11.72 13.60 3.63
CA LYS A 54 10.68 13.81 2.63
C LYS A 54 9.93 12.52 2.24
N VAL A 55 10.66 11.41 2.10
CA VAL A 55 10.06 10.09 1.85
C VAL A 55 9.20 9.66 3.04
N THR A 56 9.64 9.88 4.27
CA THR A 56 8.84 9.59 5.47
C THR A 56 7.54 10.39 5.49
N GLU A 57 7.59 11.68 5.15
CA GLU A 57 6.39 12.52 5.02
C GLU A 57 5.43 11.97 3.95
N GLN A 58 5.97 11.55 2.79
CA GLN A 58 5.18 10.99 1.71
C GLN A 58 4.59 9.62 2.06
N ILE A 59 5.32 8.74 2.76
CA ILE A 59 4.82 7.47 3.30
C ILE A 59 3.57 7.73 4.13
N HIS A 60 3.64 8.68 5.07
CA HIS A 60 2.50 9.04 5.92
C HIS A 60 1.33 9.64 5.11
N ALA A 61 1.62 10.50 4.13
CA ALA A 61 0.60 11.10 3.29
C ALA A 61 -0.15 10.03 2.48
N GLN A 62 0.58 9.09 1.87
CA GLN A 62 0.02 7.98 1.09
C GLN A 62 -0.78 7.03 1.97
N PHE A 63 -0.21 6.61 3.11
CA PHE A 63 -0.88 5.75 4.09
C PHE A 63 -2.22 6.33 4.55
N ASN A 64 -2.26 7.63 4.86
CA ASN A 64 -3.51 8.30 5.26
C ASN A 64 -4.60 8.24 4.18
N ARG A 65 -4.25 8.21 2.89
CA ARG A 65 -5.23 8.05 1.81
C ARG A 65 -5.67 6.61 1.64
N LEU A 66 -4.75 5.66 1.73
CA LEU A 66 -5.05 4.23 1.69
C LEU A 66 -6.07 3.86 2.79
N GLN A 67 -5.84 4.33 4.02
CA GLN A 67 -6.73 4.14 5.17
C GLN A 67 -8.13 4.74 5.00
N ARG A 68 -8.27 5.72 4.09
CA ARG A 68 -9.55 6.38 3.77
C ARG A 68 -10.16 5.87 2.47
N SER A 69 -9.53 4.90 1.82
CA SER A 69 -9.88 4.43 0.47
C SER A 69 -9.96 5.59 -0.55
N GLU A 70 -9.09 6.59 -0.40
CA GLU A 70 -9.01 7.81 -1.25
C GLU A 70 -7.77 7.81 -2.15
N TYR A 71 -7.09 6.66 -2.27
CA TYR A 71 -5.92 6.48 -3.13
C TYR A 71 -6.34 5.85 -4.46
N GLU A 72 -6.76 6.69 -5.41
CA GLU A 72 -7.21 6.29 -6.75
C GLU A 72 -6.05 6.41 -7.75
N LEU A 73 -5.28 5.32 -7.91
CA LEU A 73 -4.06 5.28 -8.71
C LEU A 73 -4.30 5.64 -10.18
N LEU A 74 -5.41 5.19 -10.78
CA LEU A 74 -5.79 5.54 -12.16
C LEU A 74 -5.87 7.06 -12.36
N THR A 75 -6.54 7.74 -11.43
CA THR A 75 -6.70 9.20 -11.44
C THR A 75 -5.38 9.92 -11.14
N LEU A 76 -4.60 9.41 -10.19
CA LEU A 76 -3.33 10.00 -9.79
C LEU A 76 -2.29 9.96 -10.91
N LEU A 77 -2.16 8.83 -11.60
CA LEU A 77 -1.26 8.68 -12.74
C LEU A 77 -1.81 9.36 -14.01
N LYS A 78 -3.12 9.62 -14.07
CA LYS A 78 -3.82 10.07 -15.29
C LYS A 78 -3.54 9.09 -16.43
N LEU A 79 -3.85 7.81 -16.18
CA LEU A 79 -3.55 6.72 -17.09
C LEU A 79 -4.01 7.07 -18.51
N ASP A 80 -3.11 6.91 -19.46
CA ASP A 80 -3.39 6.99 -20.89
C ASP A 80 -3.09 5.63 -21.55
N GLU A 81 -3.36 5.53 -22.85
CA GLU A 81 -3.17 4.28 -23.60
C GLU A 81 -1.71 3.80 -23.62
N SER A 82 -0.73 4.67 -23.35
CA SER A 82 0.69 4.30 -23.35
C SER A 82 1.09 3.53 -22.10
N HIS A 83 0.38 3.77 -20.98
CA HIS A 83 0.70 3.21 -19.67
C HIS A 83 2.14 3.49 -19.17
N GLU A 84 2.88 4.43 -19.76
CA GLU A 84 4.29 4.72 -19.39
C GLU A 84 4.42 5.07 -17.90
N LYS A 85 3.52 5.91 -17.39
CA LYS A 85 3.48 6.29 -15.97
C LYS A 85 3.18 5.12 -15.03
N LEU A 86 2.40 4.15 -15.51
CA LEU A 86 2.10 2.95 -14.74
C LEU A 86 3.31 2.02 -14.74
N ALA A 87 4.05 1.93 -15.84
CA ALA A 87 5.30 1.18 -15.91
C ALA A 87 6.32 1.75 -14.91
N ASP A 88 6.59 3.06 -14.94
CA ASP A 88 7.48 3.73 -13.97
C ASP A 88 7.07 3.44 -12.52
N PHE A 89 5.78 3.62 -12.21
CA PHE A 89 5.23 3.32 -10.89
C PHE A 89 5.43 1.87 -10.49
N ALA A 90 5.12 0.94 -11.40
CA ALA A 90 5.28 -0.49 -11.19
C ALA A 90 6.75 -0.87 -10.96
N GLU A 91 7.69 -0.29 -11.71
CA GLU A 91 9.14 -0.51 -11.53
C GLU A 91 9.60 -0.11 -10.12
N GLY A 92 9.17 1.06 -9.66
CA GLY A 92 9.46 1.52 -8.29
C GLY A 92 8.90 0.57 -7.24
N PHE A 93 7.65 0.14 -7.40
CA PHE A 93 7.04 -0.85 -6.52
C PHE A 93 7.83 -2.17 -6.51
N MET A 94 8.12 -2.72 -7.69
CA MET A 94 8.78 -4.01 -7.86
C MET A 94 10.26 -3.98 -7.44
N THR A 95 10.89 -2.80 -7.39
CA THR A 95 12.24 -2.62 -6.83
C THR A 95 12.24 -2.84 -5.31
N VAL A 96 11.23 -2.33 -4.60
CA VAL A 96 11.14 -2.45 -3.14
C VAL A 96 10.46 -3.75 -2.69
N TRP A 97 9.58 -4.33 -3.51
CA TRP A 97 8.82 -5.54 -3.18
C TRP A 97 9.67 -6.70 -2.59
N PRO A 98 10.85 -7.08 -3.14
CA PRO A 98 11.67 -8.16 -2.59
C PRO A 98 12.14 -7.93 -1.15
N VAL A 99 12.27 -6.67 -0.72
CA VAL A 99 12.69 -6.30 0.65
C VAL A 99 11.63 -6.71 1.67
N ILE A 100 10.34 -6.66 1.29
CA ILE A 100 9.22 -6.92 2.19
C ILE A 100 8.51 -8.24 1.94
N GLU A 101 8.63 -8.82 0.74
CA GLU A 101 7.94 -10.04 0.31
C GLU A 101 8.18 -11.21 1.25
N THR A 102 9.41 -11.37 1.73
CA THR A 102 9.75 -12.46 2.66
C THR A 102 8.92 -12.42 3.94
N HIS A 103 8.50 -11.23 4.39
CA HIS A 103 7.65 -11.09 5.57
C HIS A 103 6.20 -11.45 5.29
N TRP A 104 5.73 -11.34 4.05
CA TRP A 104 4.40 -11.77 3.65
C TRP A 104 4.22 -13.29 3.74
N GLN A 105 5.29 -14.07 3.59
CA GLN A 105 5.25 -15.54 3.72
C GLN A 105 4.88 -16.01 5.13
N ASP A 106 5.13 -15.19 6.14
CA ASP A 106 4.78 -15.47 7.53
C ASP A 106 3.31 -15.16 7.86
N ILE A 107 2.58 -14.48 6.96
CA ILE A 107 1.22 -13.99 7.19
C ILE A 107 0.18 -14.99 6.66
N GLN A 108 -0.82 -15.29 7.49
CA GLN A 108 -2.01 -16.03 7.05
C GLN A 108 -3.02 -15.06 6.44
N LEU A 109 -2.97 -14.89 5.13
CA LEU A 109 -3.99 -14.14 4.39
C LEU A 109 -5.22 -15.01 4.13
N ASN A 110 -6.37 -14.35 4.03
CA ASN A 110 -7.54 -14.98 3.43
C ASN A 110 -7.32 -15.13 1.90
N ASP A 111 -8.01 -16.08 1.29
CA ASP A 111 -7.93 -16.37 -0.15
C ASP A 111 -8.19 -15.16 -1.05
N GLY A 112 -9.06 -14.24 -0.62
CA GLY A 112 -9.40 -13.03 -1.38
C GLY A 112 -8.23 -12.06 -1.46
N SER A 113 -7.64 -11.71 -0.31
CA SER A 113 -6.49 -10.80 -0.23
C SER A 113 -5.26 -11.38 -0.93
N LEU A 114 -5.03 -12.69 -0.84
CA LEU A 114 -3.95 -13.34 -1.59
C LEU A 114 -4.16 -13.21 -3.11
N ARG A 115 -5.39 -13.42 -3.60
CA ARG A 115 -5.71 -13.24 -5.03
C ARG A 115 -5.54 -11.78 -5.47
N MET A 116 -5.95 -10.81 -4.66
CA MET A 116 -5.76 -9.39 -4.96
C MET A 116 -4.28 -9.02 -5.03
N LEU A 117 -3.46 -9.54 -4.10
CA LEU A 117 -2.01 -9.34 -4.14
C LEU A 117 -1.39 -9.96 -5.39
N GLN A 118 -1.73 -11.20 -5.71
CA GLN A 118 -1.23 -11.88 -6.91
C GLN A 118 -1.65 -11.16 -8.21
N ALA A 119 -2.90 -10.69 -8.28
CA ALA A 119 -3.39 -9.92 -9.41
C ALA A 119 -2.66 -8.58 -9.54
N LEU A 120 -2.40 -7.89 -8.41
CA LEU A 120 -1.65 -6.62 -8.40
C LEU A 120 -0.22 -6.80 -8.89
N LEU A 121 0.50 -7.79 -8.35
CA LEU A 121 1.87 -8.10 -8.77
C LEU A 121 1.93 -8.47 -10.25
N THR A 122 0.96 -9.26 -10.73
CA THR A 122 0.84 -9.60 -12.15
C THR A 122 0.59 -8.36 -13.00
N THR A 123 -0.29 -7.46 -12.56
CA THR A 123 -0.58 -6.19 -13.25
C THR A 123 0.67 -5.34 -13.37
N PHE A 124 1.47 -5.22 -12.30
CA PHE A 124 2.73 -4.48 -12.33
C PHE A 124 3.78 -5.15 -13.24
N MET A 125 3.95 -6.46 -13.19
CA MET A 125 4.87 -7.15 -14.10
C MET A 125 4.48 -6.94 -15.58
N LEU A 126 3.18 -7.01 -15.91
CA LEU A 126 2.67 -6.75 -17.26
C LEU A 126 2.84 -5.28 -17.67
N ALA A 127 2.73 -4.33 -16.73
CA ALA A 127 2.96 -2.92 -17.00
C ALA A 127 4.43 -2.60 -17.30
N ILE A 128 5.36 -3.28 -16.63
CA ILE A 128 6.81 -3.12 -16.83
C ILE A 128 7.23 -3.74 -18.17
N ASP A 129 6.93 -5.03 -18.37
CA ASP A 129 7.26 -5.73 -19.60
C ASP A 129 6.24 -6.86 -19.86
N GLN A 130 5.23 -6.54 -20.65
CA GLN A 130 4.19 -7.50 -21.01
C GLN A 130 4.73 -8.69 -21.81
N GLU A 131 5.64 -8.46 -22.76
CA GLU A 131 6.15 -9.53 -23.63
C GLU A 131 6.95 -10.54 -22.81
N GLN A 132 7.87 -10.06 -21.97
CA GLN A 132 8.66 -10.90 -21.09
C GLN A 132 7.79 -11.63 -20.06
N THR A 133 6.84 -10.93 -19.42
CA THR A 133 5.95 -11.53 -18.42
C THR A 133 5.10 -12.64 -19.03
N GLN A 134 4.51 -12.41 -20.21
CA GLN A 134 3.74 -13.44 -20.90
C GLN A 134 4.60 -14.64 -21.33
N GLN A 135 5.85 -14.40 -21.75
CA GLN A 135 6.75 -15.49 -22.09
C GLN A 135 7.07 -16.36 -20.86
N GLN A 136 7.36 -15.75 -19.71
CA GLN A 136 7.58 -16.48 -18.45
C GLN A 136 6.34 -17.30 -18.04
N MET A 137 5.15 -16.73 -18.20
CA MET A 137 3.89 -17.44 -17.94
C MET A 137 3.70 -18.65 -18.86
N LYS A 138 3.98 -18.50 -20.16
CA LYS A 138 3.93 -19.61 -21.13
C LYS A 138 4.94 -20.70 -20.78
N ASP A 139 6.16 -20.32 -20.39
CA ASP A 139 7.19 -21.26 -19.96
C ASP A 139 6.79 -22.01 -18.68
N ALA A 140 5.98 -21.37 -17.82
CA ALA A 140 5.37 -21.98 -16.64
C ALA A 140 4.10 -22.82 -16.94
N GLY A 141 3.68 -22.92 -18.21
CA GLY A 141 2.56 -23.74 -18.67
C GLY A 141 1.21 -23.03 -18.75
N ILE A 142 1.19 -21.69 -18.71
CA ILE A 142 -0.04 -20.90 -18.95
C ILE A 142 -0.22 -20.72 -20.45
N GLU A 143 -1.20 -21.42 -21.04
CA GLU A 143 -1.44 -21.41 -22.50
C GLU A 143 -1.87 -20.04 -23.02
N GLU A 144 -2.78 -19.37 -22.29
CA GLU A 144 -3.32 -18.05 -22.62
C GLU A 144 -3.01 -17.07 -21.48
N PRO A 145 -1.82 -16.45 -21.48
CA PRO A 145 -1.50 -15.48 -20.46
C PRO A 145 -2.32 -14.20 -20.66
N PRO A 146 -2.72 -13.54 -19.57
CA PRO A 146 -3.48 -12.30 -19.64
C PRO A 146 -2.64 -11.14 -20.21
N VAL A 147 -3.31 -10.08 -20.62
CA VAL A 147 -2.71 -8.78 -20.98
C VAL A 147 -2.97 -7.75 -19.88
N LEU A 148 -2.21 -6.65 -19.87
CA LEU A 148 -2.37 -5.58 -18.90
C LEU A 148 -3.83 -5.06 -18.82
N ASN A 149 -4.47 -4.90 -19.97
CA ASN A 149 -5.83 -4.39 -20.08
C ASN A 149 -6.89 -5.30 -19.43
N ASP A 150 -6.57 -6.57 -19.13
CA ASP A 150 -7.49 -7.45 -18.42
C ASP A 150 -7.63 -7.06 -16.93
N PHE A 151 -6.63 -6.34 -16.38
CA PHE A 151 -6.54 -6.03 -14.96
C PHE A 151 -6.53 -4.54 -14.63
N VAL A 152 -6.03 -3.69 -15.53
CA VAL A 152 -5.70 -2.29 -15.21
C VAL A 152 -6.89 -1.49 -14.64
N ASP A 153 -8.11 -1.74 -15.11
CA ASP A 153 -9.33 -1.09 -14.62
C ASP A 153 -9.66 -1.43 -13.15
N GLN A 154 -9.08 -2.49 -12.60
CA GLN A 154 -9.30 -2.96 -11.23
C GLN A 154 -8.17 -2.56 -10.28
N ILE A 155 -7.15 -1.83 -10.75
CA ILE A 155 -5.92 -1.58 -9.98
C ILE A 155 -6.20 -0.84 -8.66
N ASP A 156 -7.14 0.09 -8.66
CA ASP A 156 -7.54 0.84 -7.46
C ASP A 156 -8.12 -0.09 -6.38
N LEU A 157 -8.94 -1.07 -6.79
CA LEU A 157 -9.50 -2.08 -5.89
C LEU A 157 -8.39 -2.98 -5.34
N MET A 158 -7.51 -3.47 -6.21
CA MET A 158 -6.39 -4.33 -5.80
C MET A 158 -5.49 -3.62 -4.79
N VAL A 159 -5.13 -2.35 -5.04
CA VAL A 159 -4.32 -1.54 -4.12
C VAL A 159 -5.02 -1.37 -2.78
N ALA A 160 -6.32 -1.05 -2.76
CA ALA A 160 -7.07 -0.88 -1.52
C ALA A 160 -7.14 -2.17 -0.68
N GLU A 161 -7.42 -3.31 -1.32
CA GLU A 161 -7.51 -4.61 -0.65
C GLU A 161 -6.16 -5.07 -0.08
N VAL A 162 -5.08 -4.89 -0.84
CA VAL A 162 -3.74 -5.25 -0.38
C VAL A 162 -3.27 -4.32 0.74
N ALA A 163 -3.56 -3.01 0.65
CA ALA A 163 -3.24 -2.05 1.70
C ALA A 163 -3.94 -2.39 3.03
N LEU A 164 -5.23 -2.75 2.97
CA LEU A 164 -5.99 -3.19 4.12
C LEU A 164 -5.38 -4.45 4.75
N ALA A 165 -5.06 -5.46 3.93
CA ALA A 165 -4.45 -6.69 4.40
C ALA A 165 -3.07 -6.45 5.03
N ALA A 166 -2.27 -5.55 4.46
CA ALA A 166 -0.97 -5.18 4.99
C ALA A 166 -1.07 -4.50 6.36
N ASP A 167 -2.00 -3.54 6.50
CA ASP A 167 -2.24 -2.83 7.75
C ASP A 167 -2.79 -3.74 8.86
N GLU A 168 -3.72 -4.64 8.53
CA GLU A 168 -4.23 -5.64 9.45
C GLU A 168 -3.10 -6.54 9.97
N ALA A 169 -2.20 -6.98 9.08
CA ALA A 169 -1.05 -7.80 9.44
C ALA A 169 -0.05 -7.02 10.31
N LEU A 170 0.28 -5.79 9.94
CA LEU A 170 1.22 -4.91 10.65
C LEU A 170 0.72 -4.55 12.06
N SER A 171 -0.57 -4.27 12.19
CA SER A 171 -1.23 -3.98 13.47
C SER A 171 -1.49 -5.23 14.33
N GLY A 172 -1.20 -6.42 13.79
CA GLY A 172 -1.36 -7.71 14.48
C GLY A 172 -2.82 -8.11 14.68
N GLY A 173 -3.70 -7.77 13.74
CA GLY A 173 -5.15 -8.04 13.80
C GLY A 173 -5.87 -7.33 14.94
N LYS A 174 -5.18 -6.40 15.64
CA LYS A 174 -5.82 -5.52 16.59
C LYS A 174 -6.49 -4.43 15.77
N SER A 175 -7.73 -4.68 15.38
CA SER A 175 -8.68 -3.57 15.29
C SER A 175 -8.42 -2.72 16.54
N GLN A 176 -8.02 -1.47 16.37
CA GLN A 176 -8.10 -0.54 17.47
C GLN A 176 -9.60 -0.46 17.77
N SER A 177 -10.10 -1.34 18.62
CA SER A 177 -11.37 -1.15 19.29
C SER A 177 -11.14 0.10 20.13
N VAL A 178 -11.37 1.27 19.54
CA VAL A 178 -11.38 2.53 20.25
C VAL A 178 -12.51 2.33 21.25
N ASN A 179 -12.18 2.03 22.51
CA ASN A 179 -13.20 1.91 23.53
C ASN A 179 -13.84 3.29 23.65
N PRO A 180 -15.08 3.49 23.15
CA PRO A 180 -15.70 4.82 23.16
C PRO A 180 -15.95 5.31 24.59
N TYR A 181 -15.80 4.42 25.57
CA TYR A 181 -15.96 4.66 26.99
C TYR A 181 -14.62 4.74 27.75
N LYS A 182 -13.48 4.89 27.05
CA LYS A 182 -12.15 4.97 27.68
C LYS A 182 -12.05 6.08 28.74
N GLU A 183 -12.74 7.20 28.51
CA GLU A 183 -12.77 8.36 29.40
C GLU A 183 -13.92 8.29 30.44
N ILE A 184 -14.77 7.26 30.41
CA ILE A 184 -15.93 7.15 31.30
C ILE A 184 -15.58 6.28 32.51
N GLY A 185 -15.67 6.88 33.70
CA GLY A 185 -15.46 6.19 34.95
C GLY A 185 -16.54 5.14 35.22
N ARG A 186 -16.14 4.01 35.81
CA ARG A 186 -17.03 2.88 36.14
C ARG A 186 -18.27 3.27 36.99
N ASN A 187 -18.18 4.37 37.74
CA ASN A 187 -19.26 4.86 38.60
C ASN A 187 -20.00 6.09 38.05
N ASP A 188 -19.62 6.59 36.88
CA ASP A 188 -20.23 7.75 36.25
C ASP A 188 -21.59 7.38 35.65
N ASP A 189 -22.40 8.40 35.36
CA ASP A 189 -23.67 8.21 34.69
C ASP A 189 -23.45 7.62 33.29
N CYS A 190 -24.26 6.63 32.94
CA CYS A 190 -24.08 5.91 31.70
C CYS A 190 -24.48 6.80 30.50
N PRO A 191 -23.66 6.90 29.44
CA PRO A 191 -23.90 7.78 28.29
C PRO A 191 -25.12 7.39 27.44
N CYS A 192 -25.75 6.25 27.71
CA CYS A 192 -27.00 5.83 27.06
C CYS A 192 -28.26 6.43 27.73
N GLU A 193 -28.08 7.36 28.67
CA GLU A 193 -29.15 8.07 29.38
C GLU A 193 -30.14 7.17 30.13
N SER A 194 -29.74 5.94 30.44
CA SER A 194 -30.58 4.98 31.17
C SER A 194 -30.85 5.34 32.63
N GLY A 195 -30.25 6.41 33.16
CA GLY A 195 -30.30 6.81 34.56
C GLY A 195 -29.51 5.88 35.52
N LYS A 196 -28.72 4.96 34.98
CA LYS A 196 -27.89 4.01 35.74
C LYS A 196 -26.40 4.39 35.65
N LYS A 197 -25.62 3.94 36.64
CA LYS A 197 -24.14 4.03 36.57
C LYS A 197 -23.58 3.14 35.45
N PHE A 198 -22.49 3.54 34.82
CA PHE A 198 -21.87 2.84 33.68
C PHE A 198 -21.70 1.33 33.94
N LYS A 199 -21.16 0.94 35.11
CA LYS A 199 -20.99 -0.48 35.51
C LYS A 199 -22.26 -1.33 35.61
N GLN A 200 -23.43 -0.70 35.65
CA GLN A 200 -24.72 -1.38 35.75
C GLN A 200 -25.50 -1.34 34.43
N CYS A 201 -24.91 -0.79 33.36
CA CYS A 201 -25.52 -0.65 32.05
C CYS A 201 -24.52 -1.00 30.94
N CYS A 202 -24.03 -0.03 30.15
CA CYS A 202 -23.13 -0.27 29.01
C CYS A 202 -21.73 -0.78 29.39
N GLY A 203 -21.31 -0.62 30.64
CA GLY A 203 -20.03 -1.14 31.14
C GLY A 203 -20.12 -2.54 31.75
N LYS A 204 -21.14 -3.32 31.37
CA LYS A 204 -21.27 -4.76 31.71
C LYS A 204 -20.60 -5.64 30.68
#